data_AF-A0A9X5FBG0-F1
#
_entry.id   AF-A0A9X5FBG0-F1
#
_cell.length_a   1.000
_cell.length_b   1.000
_cell.length_c   1.000
_cell.angle_alpha   90.00
_cell.angle_beta   90.00
_cell.angle_gamma   90.00
#
_symmetry.space_group_name_H-M   'P 1'
#
loop_
_entity.id
_entity.type
_entity.pdbx_description
1 polymer ?
#
loop_
_entity_poly.entity_id
_entity_poly.type
_entity_poly.pdbx_seq_one_letter_code
_entity_poly.pdbx_strand_id
1 'polypeptide(L)'
;MGQTAKDVLTKWNAQKLSALGFLFHGVRDKNSVLLSQPAEQTFSQWDVISLSFVNFLFSGQSGIRNVGFILKVPEQNILGTHPYDVWFPNHIGTDRDHKNRRKTKVERNALLVETLWSGRDLQGEYLIDHPRKFRRLMTPLDLLNEQTVGRHNEILAVGRPYVNIYKGMPATRNIEVVGVYSGGNPNDPVFQSLCAANPEVPPINTKEEVLKLKHRLQHSF
;
A
#
# COMPACT_ATOMS: atom_id res chain seq x y z
N MET A 1 30.17 5.58 6.04
CA MET A 1 29.03 6.53 6.08
C MET A 1 27.75 5.71 5.98
N GLY A 2 26.81 5.87 6.90
CA GLY A 2 25.55 5.12 6.88
C GLY A 2 24.65 5.55 5.71
N GLN A 3 23.84 4.63 5.18
CA GLN A 3 22.88 4.92 4.13
C GLN A 3 21.80 5.89 4.64
N THR A 4 21.53 6.97 3.91
CA THR A 4 20.49 7.94 4.29
C THR A 4 19.10 7.47 3.87
N ALA A 5 18.03 8.02 4.48
CA ALA A 5 16.66 7.74 4.04
C ALA A 5 16.46 8.04 2.54
N LYS A 6 17.07 9.14 2.04
CA LYS A 6 17.05 9.50 0.62
C LYS A 6 17.68 8.42 -0.26
N ASP A 7 18.80 7.83 0.17
CA ASP A 7 19.48 6.78 -0.59
C ASP A 7 18.62 5.51 -0.72
N VAL A 8 17.83 5.19 0.31
CA VAL A 8 16.89 4.06 0.27
C VAL A 8 15.66 4.39 -0.56
N LEU A 9 15.02 5.54 -0.31
CA LEU A 9 13.74 5.92 -0.92
C LEU A 9 13.83 6.13 -2.42
N THR A 10 14.95 6.64 -2.94
CA THR A 10 15.18 6.78 -4.40
C THR A 10 15.22 5.43 -5.14
N LYS A 11 15.32 4.30 -4.42
CA LYS A 11 15.17 2.95 -4.99
C LYS A 11 13.71 2.52 -5.15
N TRP A 12 12.78 3.17 -4.44
CA TRP A 12 11.33 2.98 -4.58
C TRP A 12 10.72 3.81 -5.72
N ASN A 13 11.54 4.37 -6.60
CA ASN A 13 11.03 5.03 -7.79
C ASN A 13 10.22 4.05 -8.66
N ALA A 14 9.02 4.46 -9.07
CA ALA A 14 8.05 3.60 -9.77
C ALA A 14 8.60 2.95 -11.05
N GLN A 15 9.46 3.65 -11.82
CA GLN A 15 10.06 3.08 -13.02
C GLN A 15 10.96 1.88 -12.66
N LYS A 16 11.79 2.03 -11.62
CA LYS A 16 12.67 0.96 -11.13
C LYS A 16 11.89 -0.17 -10.47
N LEU A 17 10.83 0.17 -9.75
CA LEU A 17 9.96 -0.80 -9.08
C LEU A 17 9.22 -1.71 -10.05
N SER A 18 8.70 -1.16 -11.15
CA SER A 18 7.87 -1.91 -12.10
C SER A 18 8.57 -3.15 -12.68
N ALA A 19 9.91 -3.13 -12.75
CA ALA A 19 10.71 -4.30 -13.12
C ALA A 19 10.57 -5.46 -12.12
N LEU A 20 10.39 -5.15 -10.84
CA LEU A 20 10.36 -6.07 -9.70
C LEU A 20 8.94 -6.40 -9.22
N GLY A 21 8.00 -5.46 -9.30
CA GLY A 21 6.64 -5.59 -8.78
C GLY A 21 5.89 -4.26 -8.74
N PHE A 22 4.84 -4.21 -7.95
CA PHE A 22 3.99 -3.03 -7.78
C PHE A 22 3.63 -2.83 -6.31
N LEU A 23 3.33 -1.60 -5.92
CA LEU A 23 2.65 -1.33 -4.66
C LEU A 23 1.15 -1.60 -4.84
N PHE A 24 0.55 -2.26 -3.85
CA PHE A 24 -0.82 -2.74 -3.90
C PHE A 24 -1.54 -2.47 -2.59
N HIS A 25 -2.77 -1.95 -2.67
CA HIS A 25 -3.68 -1.83 -1.54
C HIS A 25 -4.86 -2.77 -1.75
N GLY A 26 -4.98 -3.80 -0.90
CA GLY A 26 -6.09 -4.74 -0.96
C GLY A 26 -7.36 -4.17 -0.36
N VAL A 27 -8.51 -4.47 -0.96
CA VAL A 27 -9.82 -4.09 -0.44
C VAL A 27 -10.65 -5.36 -0.24
N ARG A 28 -11.03 -5.63 1.01
CA ARG A 28 -11.88 -6.80 1.35
C ARG A 28 -13.21 -6.41 1.98
N ASP A 29 -13.32 -5.24 2.59
CA ASP A 29 -14.57 -4.81 3.23
C ASP A 29 -15.56 -4.25 2.22
N LYS A 30 -16.75 -4.87 2.20
CA LYS A 30 -17.92 -4.44 1.42
C LYS A 30 -18.47 -3.07 1.86
N ASN A 31 -17.98 -2.51 2.96
CA ASN A 31 -18.34 -1.20 3.48
C ASN A 31 -17.22 -0.17 3.32
N SER A 32 -16.14 -0.52 2.61
CA SER A 32 -15.04 0.42 2.36
C SER A 32 -15.54 1.63 1.56
N VAL A 33 -15.14 2.82 1.99
CA VAL A 33 -15.38 4.08 1.27
C VAL A 33 -14.88 4.03 -0.18
N LEU A 34 -13.81 3.26 -0.41
CA LEU A 34 -13.20 3.04 -1.73
C LEU A 34 -14.14 2.35 -2.74
N LEU A 35 -15.24 1.74 -2.29
CA LEU A 35 -16.26 1.14 -3.18
C LEU A 35 -17.24 2.16 -3.74
N SER A 36 -17.23 3.39 -3.23
CA SER A 36 -18.22 4.42 -3.53
C SER A 36 -17.63 5.79 -3.85
N GLN A 37 -16.32 5.97 -3.65
CA GLN A 37 -15.62 7.23 -3.88
C GLN A 37 -14.37 7.00 -4.73
N PRO A 38 -13.92 8.02 -5.49
CA PRO A 38 -12.65 7.98 -6.19
C PRO A 38 -11.50 7.67 -5.22
N ALA A 39 -10.69 6.67 -5.57
CA ALA A 39 -9.68 6.13 -4.69
C ALA A 39 -8.54 7.12 -4.46
N GLU A 40 -8.07 7.83 -5.49
CA GLU A 40 -7.03 8.86 -5.33
C GLU A 40 -7.46 9.99 -4.38
N GLN A 41 -8.70 10.46 -4.50
CA GLN A 41 -9.27 11.46 -3.59
C GLN A 41 -9.32 10.91 -2.15
N THR A 42 -9.77 9.67 -1.99
CA THR A 42 -9.84 9.01 -0.68
C THR A 42 -8.44 8.89 -0.05
N PHE A 43 -7.46 8.37 -0.80
CA PHE A 43 -6.08 8.23 -0.34
C PHE A 43 -5.46 9.58 0.04
N SER A 44 -5.75 10.65 -0.71
CA SER A 44 -5.20 12.00 -0.41
C SER A 44 -5.60 12.54 0.97
N GLN A 45 -6.65 11.97 1.57
CA GLN A 45 -7.15 12.36 2.89
C GLN A 45 -6.61 11.47 4.02
N TRP A 46 -5.99 10.33 3.71
CA TRP A 46 -5.49 9.40 4.72
C TRP A 46 -4.09 9.78 5.18
N ASP A 47 -3.90 9.82 6.50
CA ASP A 47 -2.60 10.17 7.08
C ASP A 47 -1.58 9.03 6.97
N VAL A 48 -2.03 7.78 7.06
CA VAL A 48 -1.20 6.60 6.79
C VAL A 48 -2.04 5.58 6.02
N ILE A 49 -1.43 4.93 5.04
CA ILE A 49 -2.00 3.90 4.18
C ILE A 49 -1.07 2.70 4.28
N SER A 50 -1.63 1.55 4.60
CA SER A 50 -0.92 0.28 4.56
C SER A 50 -1.08 -0.39 3.19
N LEU A 51 0.04 -0.86 2.67
CA LEU A 51 0.21 -1.40 1.32
C LEU A 51 1.05 -2.68 1.38
N SER A 52 1.07 -3.42 0.28
CA SER A 52 2.04 -4.49 0.04
C SER A 52 2.82 -4.23 -1.25
N PHE A 53 4.07 -4.68 -1.29
CA PHE A 53 4.87 -4.77 -2.52
C PHE A 53 4.75 -6.16 -3.13
N VAL A 54 4.22 -6.25 -4.34
CA VAL A 54 3.73 -7.50 -4.91
C VAL A 54 4.20 -7.71 -6.35
N ASN A 55 4.53 -8.94 -6.69
CA ASN A 55 4.76 -9.34 -8.08
C ASN A 55 3.65 -10.29 -8.54
N PHE A 56 2.74 -9.76 -9.36
CA PHE A 56 1.59 -10.51 -9.87
C PHE A 56 1.97 -11.60 -10.89
N LEU A 57 3.19 -11.59 -11.43
CA LEU A 57 3.64 -12.56 -12.44
C LEU A 57 4.17 -13.88 -11.83
N PHE A 58 4.56 -13.87 -10.56
CA PHE A 58 5.05 -15.05 -9.83
C PHE A 58 3.99 -15.62 -8.86
N SER A 59 2.71 -15.45 -9.20
CA SER A 59 1.53 -15.76 -8.38
C SER A 59 1.36 -17.24 -7.96
N GLY A 60 2.28 -18.13 -8.33
CA GLY A 60 2.43 -19.44 -7.71
C GLY A 60 2.87 -19.39 -6.23
N GLN A 61 3.39 -18.27 -5.73
CA GLN A 61 3.94 -18.16 -4.37
C GLN A 61 3.36 -17.04 -3.48
N SER A 62 2.57 -16.08 -3.99
CA SER A 62 2.20 -14.88 -3.21
C SER A 62 0.75 -14.81 -2.71
N GLY A 63 -0.14 -15.75 -3.05
CA GLY A 63 -1.45 -15.85 -2.38
C GLY A 63 -2.35 -14.60 -2.49
N ILE A 64 -2.07 -13.65 -3.39
CA ILE A 64 -2.87 -12.44 -3.58
C ILE A 64 -4.12 -12.80 -4.38
N ARG A 65 -5.11 -13.34 -3.67
CA ARG A 65 -6.49 -13.48 -4.12
C ARG A 65 -7.33 -12.23 -3.85
N ASN A 66 -6.67 -11.13 -3.50
CA ASN A 66 -7.35 -9.91 -3.08
C ASN A 66 -7.62 -9.04 -4.29
N VAL A 67 -8.84 -8.51 -4.32
CA VAL A 67 -9.21 -7.36 -5.14
C VAL A 67 -8.54 -6.11 -4.54
N GLY A 68 -8.12 -5.16 -5.37
CA GLY A 68 -7.59 -3.91 -4.86
C GLY A 68 -6.96 -3.01 -5.92
N PHE A 69 -6.21 -2.02 -5.46
CA PHE A 69 -5.58 -1.01 -6.31
C PHE A 69 -4.09 -1.25 -6.48
N ILE A 70 -3.61 -1.14 -7.71
CA ILE A 70 -2.20 -1.02 -8.05
C ILE A 70 -1.85 0.47 -8.00
N LEU A 71 -0.85 0.82 -7.21
CA LEU A 71 -0.54 2.20 -6.87
C LEU A 71 0.85 2.62 -7.36
N LYS A 72 0.95 3.87 -7.79
CA LYS A 72 2.21 4.59 -7.97
C LYS A 72 2.34 5.60 -6.83
N VAL A 73 3.16 5.23 -5.86
CA VAL A 73 3.41 6.01 -4.64
C VAL A 73 4.71 6.80 -4.81
N PRO A 74 4.70 8.13 -4.62
CA PRO A 74 5.93 8.91 -4.63
C PRO A 74 6.89 8.47 -3.52
N GLU A 75 8.20 8.55 -3.76
CA GLU A 75 9.21 8.05 -2.83
C GLU A 75 9.13 8.77 -1.47
N GLN A 76 8.87 10.08 -1.48
CA GLN A 76 8.68 10.89 -0.28
C GLN A 76 7.50 10.42 0.58
N ASN A 77 6.51 9.73 -0.02
CA ASN A 77 5.33 9.28 0.70
C ASN A 77 5.57 8.00 1.52
N ILE A 78 6.64 7.25 1.29
CA ILE A 78 6.89 5.99 2.02
C ILE A 78 7.43 6.31 3.42
N LEU A 79 6.73 5.81 4.44
CA LEU A 79 7.05 6.00 5.86
C LEU A 79 7.86 4.82 6.44
N GLY A 80 7.58 3.62 5.95
CA GLY A 80 8.17 2.38 6.46
C GLY A 80 7.98 1.21 5.51
N THR A 81 8.91 0.27 5.55
CA THR A 81 8.93 -0.90 4.66
C THR A 81 9.34 -2.14 5.47
N HIS A 82 8.48 -3.14 5.50
CA HIS A 82 8.63 -4.29 6.39
C HIS A 82 8.52 -5.60 5.61
N PRO A 83 9.46 -6.55 5.77
CA PRO A 83 9.42 -7.84 5.09
C PRO A 83 8.39 -8.81 5.71
N TYR A 84 7.66 -8.36 6.73
CA TYR A 84 6.59 -9.06 7.43
C TYR A 84 5.40 -8.11 7.66
N ASP A 85 4.24 -8.70 7.94
CA ASP A 85 3.03 -8.00 8.36
C ASP A 85 3.25 -7.36 9.75
N VAL A 86 3.10 -6.05 9.84
CA VAL A 86 3.18 -5.27 11.09
C VAL A 86 1.80 -4.90 11.62
N TRP A 87 0.75 -5.52 11.07
CA TRP A 87 -0.63 -5.47 11.53
C TRP A 87 -1.14 -4.03 11.61
N PHE A 88 -0.75 -3.19 10.65
CA PHE A 88 -1.18 -1.80 10.67
C PHE A 88 -2.70 -1.73 10.45
N PRO A 89 -3.45 -0.87 11.19
CA PRO A 89 -4.92 -0.96 11.29
C PRO A 89 -5.72 -0.78 9.98
N ASN A 90 -5.09 -0.49 8.84
CA ASN A 90 -5.78 -0.30 7.57
C ASN A 90 -5.25 -1.15 6.40
N HIS A 91 -4.49 -2.23 6.65
CA HIS A 91 -3.88 -3.11 5.63
C HIS A 91 -4.82 -3.64 4.54
N ILE A 92 -6.10 -3.88 4.86
CA ILE A 92 -7.12 -4.37 3.91
C ILE A 92 -8.40 -3.52 3.88
N GLY A 93 -8.31 -2.27 4.34
CA GLY A 93 -9.46 -1.37 4.49
C GLY A 93 -10.35 -1.65 5.70
N THR A 94 -9.81 -2.28 6.77
CA THR A 94 -10.49 -2.47 8.06
C THR A 94 -9.53 -2.52 9.23
N ASP A 95 -9.95 -2.00 10.38
CA ASP A 95 -9.43 -2.36 11.69
C ASP A 95 -10.06 -3.68 12.15
N ARG A 96 -9.24 -4.67 12.52
CA ARG A 96 -9.74 -5.89 13.18
C ARG A 96 -9.94 -5.54 14.65
N ASP A 97 -11.19 -5.31 15.05
CA ASP A 97 -11.53 -5.33 16.47
C ASP A 97 -11.31 -6.76 17.00
N HIS A 98 -10.17 -6.95 17.67
CA HIS A 98 -9.74 -8.26 18.16
C HIS A 98 -10.61 -8.78 19.32
N LYS A 99 -11.57 -8.00 19.85
CA LYS A 99 -12.41 -8.42 20.99
C LYS A 99 -13.89 -8.06 20.89
N ASN A 100 -14.32 -7.11 20.06
CA ASN A 100 -15.71 -6.68 19.97
C ASN A 100 -16.26 -6.63 18.53
N ARG A 101 -17.53 -6.97 18.34
CA ARG A 101 -18.20 -7.00 17.02
C ARG A 101 -18.62 -5.59 16.55
N ARG A 102 -17.79 -4.55 16.73
CA ARG A 102 -18.10 -3.19 16.25
C ARG A 102 -17.01 -2.72 15.31
N LYS A 103 -17.31 -2.79 14.01
CA LYS A 103 -16.47 -2.33 12.89
C LYS A 103 -16.00 -0.89 13.14
N THR A 104 -14.74 -0.69 13.54
CA THR A 104 -14.13 0.63 13.61
C THR A 104 -13.83 1.08 12.19
N LYS A 105 -14.47 2.19 11.79
CA LYS A 105 -14.31 2.79 10.47
C LYS A 105 -12.86 3.23 10.26
N VAL A 106 -12.38 3.04 9.03
CA VAL A 106 -11.06 3.46 8.48
C VAL A 106 -10.79 4.97 8.61
N GLU A 107 -11.71 5.74 9.18
CA GLU A 107 -11.83 7.20 9.08
C GLU A 107 -11.13 7.97 10.23
N ARG A 108 -10.50 7.32 11.20
CA ARG A 108 -9.81 8.02 12.30
C ARG A 108 -8.35 8.34 11.96
N ASN A 109 -8.16 9.24 11.00
CA ASN A 109 -6.88 9.76 10.53
C ASN A 109 -5.85 10.05 11.64
N ALA A 110 -6.27 10.73 12.71
CA ALA A 110 -5.41 11.04 13.86
C ALA A 110 -4.89 9.79 14.60
N LEU A 111 -5.69 8.72 14.66
CA LEU A 111 -5.29 7.49 15.36
C LEU A 111 -4.25 6.69 14.56
N LEU A 112 -4.24 6.77 13.23
CA LEU A 112 -3.22 6.12 12.42
C LEU A 112 -1.84 6.77 12.64
N VAL A 113 -1.82 8.10 12.79
CA VAL A 113 -0.62 8.84 13.17
C VAL A 113 -0.19 8.45 14.58
N GLU A 114 -1.13 8.39 15.53
CA GLU A 114 -0.83 7.96 16.90
C GLU A 114 -0.25 6.54 16.96
N THR A 115 -0.80 5.58 16.21
CA THR A 115 -0.23 4.23 16.08
C THR A 115 1.20 4.25 15.52
N LEU A 116 1.45 5.05 14.47
CA LEU A 116 2.78 5.20 13.89
C LEU A 116 3.80 5.75 14.90
N TRP A 117 3.40 6.68 15.78
CA TRP A 117 4.28 7.28 16.78
C TRP A 117 4.43 6.43 18.04
N SER A 118 3.36 5.80 18.50
CA SER A 118 3.30 5.08 19.78
C SER A 118 3.72 3.62 19.66
N GLY A 119 3.72 3.04 18.46
CA GLY A 119 3.96 1.61 18.28
C GLY A 119 2.78 0.73 18.72
N ARG A 120 1.63 1.34 19.02
CA ARG A 120 0.49 0.67 19.65
C ARG A 120 -0.76 0.67 18.77
N ASP A 121 -1.56 -0.38 18.91
CA ASP A 121 -2.89 -0.44 18.31
C ASP A 121 -3.89 0.48 19.04
N LEU A 122 -5.14 0.46 18.57
CA LEU A 122 -6.22 1.28 19.15
C LEU A 122 -6.65 0.81 20.55
N GLN A 123 -6.21 -0.37 20.99
CA GLN A 123 -6.45 -0.94 22.31
C GLN A 123 -5.26 -0.69 23.26
N GLY A 124 -4.17 -0.09 22.77
CA GLY A 124 -2.99 0.25 23.53
C GLY A 124 -1.94 -0.86 23.61
N GLU A 125 -2.15 -1.97 22.90
CA GLU A 125 -1.22 -3.10 22.81
C GLU A 125 -0.10 -2.78 21.83
N TYR A 126 1.11 -3.28 22.10
CA TYR A 126 2.24 -3.07 21.21
C TYR A 126 2.09 -3.93 19.94
N LEU A 127 1.97 -3.28 18.79
CA LEU A 127 1.99 -3.92 17.47
C LEU A 127 3.41 -4.37 17.07
N ILE A 128 4.40 -3.66 17.61
CA ILE A 128 5.82 -3.89 17.39
C ILE A 128 6.56 -3.62 18.71
N ASP A 129 7.61 -4.39 18.98
CA ASP A 129 8.39 -4.26 20.22
C ASP A 129 9.05 -2.88 20.39
N HIS A 130 9.04 -2.02 19.36
CA HIS A 130 9.49 -0.64 19.45
C HIS A 130 8.91 0.26 18.33
N PRO A 131 8.33 1.44 18.62
CA PRO A 131 7.67 2.33 17.63
C PRO A 131 8.54 2.70 16.42
N ARG A 132 9.85 2.90 16.66
CA ARG A 132 10.83 3.16 15.59
C ARG A 132 10.88 2.08 14.52
N LYS A 133 10.42 0.85 14.77
CA LYS A 133 10.39 -0.19 13.73
C LYS A 133 9.44 0.22 12.61
N PHE A 134 8.32 0.92 12.87
CA PHE A 134 7.43 1.42 11.81
C PHE A 134 8.11 2.36 10.80
N ARG A 135 9.25 2.97 11.16
CA ARG A 135 10.04 3.87 10.30
C ARG A 135 11.26 3.19 9.69
N ARG A 136 11.36 1.86 9.79
CA ARG A 136 12.40 1.11 9.12
C ARG A 136 12.22 1.28 7.62
N LEU A 137 13.28 1.70 6.94
CA LEU A 137 13.33 1.80 5.49
C LEU A 137 14.31 0.76 4.96
N MET A 138 13.88 0.03 3.94
CA MET A 138 14.61 -1.00 3.21
C MET A 138 14.49 -0.71 1.73
N THR A 139 15.47 -1.12 0.93
CA THR A 139 15.28 -1.07 -0.52
C THR A 139 14.27 -2.15 -0.94
N PRO A 140 13.63 -2.02 -2.12
CA PRO A 140 12.71 -3.04 -2.60
C PRO A 140 13.35 -4.43 -2.70
N LEU A 141 14.63 -4.48 -3.09
CA LEU A 141 15.37 -5.74 -3.20
C LEU A 141 15.65 -6.35 -1.82
N ASP A 142 16.10 -5.55 -0.85
CA ASP A 142 16.31 -6.03 0.52
C ASP A 142 15.01 -6.53 1.14
N LEU A 143 13.90 -5.82 0.90
CA LEU A 143 12.59 -6.23 1.38
C LEU A 143 12.18 -7.60 0.81
N LEU A 144 12.38 -7.83 -0.49
CA LEU A 144 12.09 -9.12 -1.11
C LEU A 144 13.04 -10.23 -0.63
N ASN A 145 14.31 -9.91 -0.38
CA ASN A 145 15.30 -10.87 0.12
C ASN A 145 15.06 -11.29 1.58
N GLU A 146 14.60 -10.35 2.42
CA GLU A 146 14.25 -10.65 3.81
C GLU A 146 12.84 -11.23 3.97
N GLN A 147 11.97 -11.05 2.97
CA GLN A 147 10.62 -11.61 2.99
C GLN A 147 10.68 -13.14 2.94
N THR A 148 10.14 -13.78 3.97
CA THR A 148 10.01 -15.24 3.98
C THR A 148 8.93 -15.67 2.97
N VAL A 149 9.22 -16.71 2.18
CA VAL A 149 8.28 -17.29 1.23
C VAL A 149 6.93 -17.59 1.92
N GLY A 150 5.83 -17.15 1.31
CA GLY A 150 4.48 -17.34 1.84
C GLY A 150 4.06 -16.38 2.96
N ARG A 151 4.90 -15.41 3.36
CA ARG A 151 4.52 -14.33 4.29
C ARG A 151 4.19 -13.04 3.54
N HIS A 152 3.31 -12.22 4.13
CA HIS A 152 3.00 -10.89 3.62
C HIS A 152 4.07 -9.88 4.05
N ASN A 153 4.38 -8.93 3.18
CA ASN A 153 5.11 -7.71 3.53
C ASN A 153 4.11 -6.56 3.75
N GLU A 154 4.55 -5.55 4.49
CA GLU A 154 3.75 -4.36 4.75
C GLU A 154 4.59 -3.10 4.53
N ILE A 155 4.05 -2.19 3.73
CA ILE A 155 4.62 -0.87 3.43
C ILE A 155 3.65 0.16 3.96
N LEU A 156 4.16 1.13 4.72
CA LEU A 156 3.38 2.25 5.22
C LEU A 156 3.69 3.48 4.37
N ALA A 157 2.65 4.17 3.92
CA ALA A 157 2.77 5.39 3.13
C ALA A 157 1.84 6.49 3.66
N VAL A 158 2.20 7.75 3.51
CA VAL A 158 1.31 8.90 3.73
C VAL A 158 0.50 9.16 2.47
N GLY A 159 -0.80 9.40 2.63
CA GLY A 159 -1.67 9.79 1.53
C GLY A 159 -1.68 11.30 1.28
N ARG A 160 -1.55 12.09 2.35
CA ARG A 160 -1.60 13.55 2.31
C ARG A 160 -0.48 14.18 1.46
N PRO A 161 -0.81 14.97 0.43
CA PRO A 161 0.18 15.66 -0.40
C PRO A 161 0.76 16.91 0.30
N TYR A 162 1.87 17.42 -0.26
CA TYR A 162 2.51 18.68 0.11
C TYR A 162 3.13 18.73 1.51
N VAL A 163 3.47 17.57 2.09
CA VAL A 163 4.19 17.46 3.36
C VAL A 163 5.66 17.11 3.09
N ASN A 164 6.61 17.80 3.71
CA ASN A 164 8.01 17.43 3.62
C ASN A 164 8.40 16.57 4.84
N ILE A 165 8.56 15.27 4.63
CA ILE A 165 8.90 14.31 5.70
C ILE A 165 10.42 14.11 5.79
N TYR A 166 11.10 14.06 4.64
CA TYR A 166 12.53 13.79 4.53
C TYR A 166 13.24 15.00 3.95
N LYS A 167 14.05 15.67 4.78
CA LYS A 167 14.82 16.85 4.38
C LYS A 167 15.66 16.56 3.13
N GLY A 168 15.58 17.44 2.13
CA GLY A 168 16.36 17.33 0.90
C GLY A 168 15.71 16.45 -0.19
N MET A 169 14.44 16.09 -0.02
CA MET A 169 13.57 15.50 -1.05
C MET A 169 12.38 16.43 -1.35
N PRO A 170 11.76 16.33 -2.55
CA PRO A 170 10.52 17.05 -2.86
C PRO A 170 9.41 16.63 -1.90
N ALA A 171 8.48 17.54 -1.58
CA ALA A 171 7.33 17.22 -0.72
C ALA A 171 6.49 16.06 -1.26
N THR A 172 5.68 15.44 -0.40
CA THR A 172 4.75 14.36 -0.77
C THR A 172 3.83 14.82 -1.89
N ARG A 173 3.38 13.87 -2.70
CA ARG A 173 2.43 14.14 -3.80
C ARG A 173 1.27 13.17 -3.71
N ASN A 174 0.26 13.39 -4.55
CA ASN A 174 -0.87 12.46 -4.66
C ASN A 174 -0.35 11.06 -5.04
N ILE A 175 -0.96 10.05 -4.43
CA ILE A 175 -0.77 8.66 -4.84
C ILE A 175 -1.66 8.42 -6.05
N GLU A 176 -1.07 7.93 -7.14
CA GLU A 176 -1.80 7.65 -8.38
C GLU A 176 -2.28 6.19 -8.36
N VAL A 177 -3.53 5.96 -8.80
CA VAL A 177 -4.09 4.63 -9.01
C VAL A 177 -3.90 4.25 -10.47
N VAL A 178 -3.05 3.26 -10.72
CA VAL A 178 -2.64 2.89 -12.08
C VAL A 178 -3.32 1.63 -12.61
N GLY A 179 -4.10 0.94 -11.77
CA GLY A 179 -4.95 -0.19 -12.14
C GLY A 179 -5.80 -0.70 -10.98
N VAL A 180 -6.92 -1.34 -11.30
CA VAL A 180 -7.72 -2.12 -10.34
C VAL A 180 -7.48 -3.60 -10.63
N TYR A 181 -7.00 -4.38 -9.67
CA TYR A 181 -6.72 -5.82 -9.84
C TYR A 181 -7.85 -6.67 -9.24
N SER A 182 -8.30 -7.70 -9.97
CA SER A 182 -9.43 -8.55 -9.53
C SER A 182 -9.07 -9.80 -8.75
N GLY A 183 -7.78 -10.07 -8.50
CA GLY A 183 -7.39 -11.34 -7.88
C GLY A 183 -7.63 -12.56 -8.77
N GLY A 184 -7.85 -12.35 -10.08
CA GLY A 184 -8.17 -13.41 -11.05
C GLY A 184 -9.66 -13.73 -11.18
N ASN A 185 -10.54 -12.96 -10.53
CA ASN A 185 -11.99 -13.09 -10.65
C ASN A 185 -12.63 -11.77 -11.12
N PRO A 186 -12.79 -11.54 -12.44
CA PRO A 186 -13.40 -10.32 -12.95
C PRO A 186 -14.87 -10.15 -12.53
N ASN A 187 -15.54 -11.21 -12.07
CA ASN A 187 -16.93 -11.14 -11.60
C ASN A 187 -17.04 -10.84 -10.10
N ASP A 188 -15.94 -10.56 -9.40
CA ASP A 188 -15.97 -10.21 -7.98
C ASP A 188 -16.76 -8.88 -7.77
N PRO A 189 -17.80 -8.85 -6.92
CA PRO A 189 -18.58 -7.63 -6.70
C PRO A 189 -17.78 -6.46 -6.14
N VAL A 190 -16.74 -6.73 -5.35
CA VAL A 190 -15.83 -5.69 -4.85
C VAL A 190 -15.07 -5.11 -6.03
N PHE A 191 -14.55 -5.96 -6.93
CA PHE A 191 -13.81 -5.50 -8.11
C PHE A 191 -14.68 -4.63 -9.01
N GLN A 192 -15.91 -5.07 -9.29
CA GLN A 192 -16.88 -4.31 -10.07
C GLN A 192 -17.19 -2.95 -9.44
N SER A 193 -17.34 -2.89 -8.11
CA SER A 193 -17.60 -1.64 -7.38
C SER A 193 -16.39 -0.70 -7.44
N LEU A 194 -15.16 -1.22 -7.27
CA LEU A 194 -13.95 -0.39 -7.39
C LEU A 194 -13.79 0.17 -8.80
N CYS A 195 -14.03 -0.63 -9.84
CA CYS A 195 -14.01 -0.17 -11.23
C CYS A 195 -15.10 0.88 -11.50
N ALA A 196 -16.32 0.70 -10.97
CA ALA A 196 -17.41 1.65 -11.13
C ALA A 196 -17.10 3.00 -10.45
N ALA A 197 -16.44 2.98 -9.29
CA ALA A 197 -16.03 4.19 -8.57
C ALA A 197 -14.80 4.88 -9.17
N ASN A 198 -14.08 4.22 -10.08
CA ASN A 198 -12.84 4.71 -10.72
C ASN A 198 -12.84 4.38 -12.23
N PRO A 199 -13.80 4.89 -13.01
CA PRO A 199 -14.04 4.49 -14.40
C PRO A 199 -12.88 4.78 -15.36
N GLU A 200 -12.00 5.71 -15.01
CA GLU A 200 -10.78 6.07 -15.74
C GLU A 200 -9.59 5.13 -15.48
N VAL A 201 -9.66 4.32 -14.41
CA VAL A 201 -8.58 3.41 -14.02
C VAL A 201 -8.75 2.07 -14.74
N PRO A 202 -7.69 1.54 -15.40
CA PRO A 202 -7.81 0.32 -16.16
C PRO A 202 -8.10 -0.89 -15.23
N PRO A 203 -9.11 -1.73 -15.56
CA PRO A 203 -9.29 -3.02 -14.93
C PRO A 203 -8.17 -3.98 -15.34
N ILE A 204 -7.64 -4.74 -14.38
CA ILE A 204 -6.54 -5.69 -14.54
C ILE A 204 -7.00 -7.06 -14.04
N ASN A 205 -7.22 -7.98 -14.96
CA ASN A 205 -7.76 -9.32 -14.72
C ASN A 205 -6.85 -10.43 -15.24
N THR A 206 -5.97 -10.10 -16.18
CA THR A 206 -5.13 -11.05 -16.89
C THR A 206 -3.64 -10.76 -16.69
N LYS A 207 -2.80 -11.77 -16.92
CA LYS A 207 -1.34 -11.62 -16.89
C LYS A 207 -0.87 -10.65 -17.96
N GLU A 208 -1.53 -10.66 -19.12
CA GLU A 208 -1.26 -9.79 -20.26
C GLU A 208 -1.50 -8.32 -19.90
N GLU A 209 -2.57 -8.02 -19.17
CA GLU A 209 -2.86 -6.66 -18.68
C GLU A 209 -1.84 -6.20 -17.64
N VAL A 210 -1.41 -7.08 -16.73
CA VAL A 210 -0.30 -6.80 -15.81
C VAL A 210 0.99 -6.47 -16.58
N LEU A 211 1.31 -7.23 -17.63
CA LEU A 211 2.48 -7.00 -18.47
C LEU A 211 2.39 -5.67 -19.25
N LYS A 212 1.22 -5.35 -19.81
CA LYS A 212 0.98 -4.07 -20.47
C LYS A 212 1.14 -2.91 -19.50
N LEU A 213 0.60 -3.03 -18.29
CA LEU A 213 0.76 -2.03 -17.24
C LEU A 213 2.23 -1.85 -16.86
N LYS A 214 2.96 -2.95 -16.66
CA LYS A 214 4.40 -2.93 -16.38
C LYS A 214 5.16 -2.16 -17.46
N HIS A 215 4.95 -2.50 -18.73
CA HIS A 215 5.59 -1.82 -19.86
C HIS A 215 5.24 -0.33 -19.89
N ARG A 216 3.97 0.03 -19.71
CA ARG A 216 3.53 1.44 -19.66
C ARG A 216 4.28 2.24 -18.59
N LEU A 217 4.42 1.69 -17.38
CA LEU A 217 5.09 2.38 -16.27
C LEU A 217 6.61 2.49 -16.44
N GLN A 218 7.24 1.55 -17.15
CA GLN A 218 8.67 1.59 -17.47
C GLN A 218 9.02 2.69 -18.48
N HIS A 219 8.07 3.04 -19.36
CA HIS A 219 8.26 3.99 -20.45
C HIS A 219 7.48 5.31 -20.28
N SER A 220 6.90 5.53 -19.10
CA SER A 220 6.34 6.84 -18.76
C SER A 220 7.50 7.78 -18.40
N PHE A 221 7.68 8.83 -19.22
CA PHE A 221 8.73 9.87 -19.21
C PHE A 221 10.01 9.54 -19.99
#